data_AF-A0A1D8P438-F1
#
_entry.id   AF-A0A1D8P438-F1
#
_cell.length_a   1.000
_cell.length_b   1.000
_cell.length_c   1.000
_cell.angle_alpha   90.00
_cell.angle_beta   90.00
_cell.angle_gamma   90.00
#
_symmetry.space_group_name_H-M   'P 1'
#
loop_
_entity.id
_entity.type
_entity.pdbx_description
1 polymer ?
#
loop_
_entity_poly.entity_id
_entity_poly.type
_entity_poly.pdbx_seq_one_letter_code
_entity_poly.pdbx_strand_id
1 'polypeptide(L)'
;MKIDSILNLEIAELKTSGIKEIGYTKLTCINYGVSSTAYLLWKKENSTFIQKFKNSEYDNKSLQKFKPIKLTDSTFFSFYKKNKEKLNIENVEHFEYKPDSIVGNKTYSSRITTSHSCFRYFVIKSGKENFDKQFDYFDLQEFDQEKVYASKRKYTKEEIKKWEERGWEGMEYEIIHENYPERNLNFEFNKESRIVEWDKIMTEFIKELESENKFELIETE
;
A
#
# COMPACT_ATOMS: atom_id res chain seq x y z
N MET A 1 -13.66 14.41 1.29
CA MET A 1 -13.11 14.52 -0.10
C MET A 1 -12.03 13.47 -0.23
N LYS A 2 -12.21 12.46 -1.10
CA LYS A 2 -11.27 11.32 -1.22
C LYS A 2 -9.96 11.85 -1.81
N ILE A 3 -8.81 11.49 -1.25
CA ILE A 3 -7.47 12.04 -1.58
C ILE A 3 -7.18 12.13 -3.09
N ASP A 4 -7.75 11.24 -3.90
CA ASP A 4 -7.62 11.24 -5.35
C ASP A 4 -8.24 12.47 -6.01
N SER A 5 -9.35 12.99 -5.49
CA SER A 5 -9.99 14.20 -5.99
C SER A 5 -9.07 15.41 -5.84
N ILE A 6 -8.43 15.59 -4.68
CA ILE A 6 -7.50 16.70 -4.49
C ILE A 6 -6.25 16.52 -5.34
N LEU A 7 -5.68 15.32 -5.41
CA LEU A 7 -4.51 15.07 -6.26
C LEU A 7 -4.80 15.40 -7.73
N ASN A 8 -5.97 15.03 -8.23
CA ASN A 8 -6.36 15.36 -9.61
C ASN A 8 -6.50 16.88 -9.84
N LEU A 9 -7.05 17.62 -8.86
CA LEU A 9 -7.13 19.08 -8.92
C LEU A 9 -5.73 19.71 -8.94
N GLU A 10 -4.85 19.34 -8.01
CA GLU A 10 -3.47 19.86 -7.96
C GLU A 10 -2.69 19.53 -9.24
N ILE A 11 -2.83 18.31 -9.75
CA ILE A 11 -2.20 17.90 -11.01
C ILE A 11 -2.71 18.75 -12.18
N ALA A 12 -4.00 19.08 -12.22
CA ALA A 12 -4.58 19.92 -13.26
C ALA A 12 -4.08 21.37 -13.17
N GLU A 13 -3.98 21.91 -11.96
CA GLU A 13 -3.43 23.24 -11.71
C GLU A 13 -1.95 23.34 -12.10
N LEU A 14 -1.14 22.34 -11.71
CA LEU A 14 0.27 22.24 -12.10
C LEU A 14 0.43 22.18 -13.62
N LYS A 15 -0.39 21.36 -14.31
CA LYS A 15 -0.38 21.28 -15.78
C LYS A 15 -0.72 22.61 -16.44
N THR A 16 -1.75 23.30 -15.94
CA THR A 16 -2.17 24.62 -16.43
C THR A 16 -1.06 25.66 -16.22
N SER A 17 -0.27 25.50 -15.17
CA SER A 17 0.92 26.31 -14.87
C SER A 17 2.17 25.93 -15.70
N GLY A 18 2.03 25.06 -16.70
CA GLY A 18 3.11 24.66 -17.60
C GLY A 18 4.04 23.57 -17.08
N ILE A 19 3.71 22.93 -15.95
CA ILE A 19 4.50 21.83 -15.39
C ILE A 19 4.28 20.57 -16.22
N LYS A 20 5.38 19.97 -16.71
CA LYS A 20 5.35 18.83 -17.63
C LYS A 20 5.66 17.48 -16.99
N GLU A 21 6.44 17.47 -15.91
CA GLU A 21 6.89 16.25 -15.22
C GLU A 21 6.32 16.26 -13.80
N ILE A 22 5.26 15.45 -13.60
CA ILE A 22 4.51 15.32 -12.36
C ILE A 22 4.45 13.84 -12.03
N GLY A 23 4.47 13.50 -10.75
CA GLY A 23 4.18 12.15 -10.30
C GLY A 23 3.74 12.15 -8.85
N TYR A 24 3.27 11.02 -8.37
CA TYR A 24 2.96 10.88 -6.95
C TYR A 24 3.20 9.46 -6.50
N THR A 25 3.47 9.33 -5.20
CA THR A 25 3.29 8.07 -4.50
C THR A 25 2.18 8.21 -3.47
N LYS A 26 1.34 7.20 -3.36
CA LYS A 26 0.19 7.17 -2.45
C LYS A 26 0.17 5.84 -1.73
N LEU A 27 -0.06 5.86 -0.43
CA LEU A 27 -0.40 4.69 0.37
C LEU A 27 -1.85 4.82 0.81
N THR A 28 -2.69 3.85 0.47
CA THR A 28 -4.10 3.79 0.86
C THR A 28 -4.36 2.50 1.60
N CYS A 29 -4.81 2.63 2.84
CA CYS A 29 -5.05 1.54 3.76
C CYS A 29 -6.56 1.40 3.97
N ILE A 30 -7.10 0.22 3.68
CA ILE A 30 -8.53 -0.09 3.80
C ILE A 30 -8.70 -1.07 4.96
N ASN A 31 -9.50 -0.69 5.95
CA ASN A 31 -9.99 -1.56 7.03
C ASN A 31 -11.46 -1.11 7.33
N TYR A 32 -11.93 -1.13 8.58
CA TYR A 32 -13.20 -0.52 9.05
C TYR A 32 -13.39 0.99 8.69
N GLY A 33 -12.45 1.59 7.93
CA GLY A 33 -12.45 2.91 7.31
C GLY A 33 -11.27 3.03 6.34
N VAL A 34 -11.19 4.12 5.57
CA VAL A 34 -10.06 4.39 4.66
C VAL A 34 -9.12 5.46 5.24
N SER A 35 -7.83 5.13 5.33
CA SER A 35 -6.77 6.12 5.53
C SER A 35 -5.90 6.20 4.28
N SER A 36 -5.43 7.39 3.94
CA SER A 36 -4.57 7.59 2.78
C SER A 36 -3.58 8.72 3.00
N THR A 37 -2.35 8.49 2.58
CA THR A 37 -1.30 9.52 2.53
C THR A 37 -0.73 9.55 1.13
N ALA A 38 -0.63 10.73 0.54
CA ALA A 38 -0.04 10.92 -0.77
C ALA A 38 1.04 11.98 -0.74
N TYR A 39 2.04 11.77 -1.59
CA TYR A 39 3.14 12.68 -1.82
C TYR A 39 3.15 13.01 -3.31
N LEU A 40 2.72 14.22 -3.65
CA LEU A 40 2.74 14.75 -5.00
C LEU A 40 4.11 15.36 -5.26
N LEU A 41 4.75 14.99 -6.36
CA LEU A 41 6.04 15.49 -6.79
C LEU A 41 5.94 16.14 -8.17
N TRP A 42 6.66 17.23 -8.38
CA TRP A 42 6.78 17.83 -9.70
C TRP A 42 8.12 18.53 -9.90
N LYS A 43 8.52 18.65 -11.17
CA LYS A 43 9.68 19.47 -11.55
C LYS A 43 9.25 20.82 -12.08
N LYS A 44 9.84 21.87 -11.52
CA LYS A 44 9.78 23.23 -12.04
C LYS A 44 11.22 23.72 -12.16
N GLU A 45 11.60 24.11 -13.37
CA GLU A 45 12.97 24.51 -13.71
C GLU A 45 13.98 23.41 -13.30
N ASN A 46 15.04 23.76 -12.57
CA ASN A 46 16.06 22.83 -12.08
C ASN A 46 15.77 22.30 -10.67
N SER A 47 14.51 22.30 -10.25
CA SER A 47 14.14 21.91 -8.88
C SER A 47 12.96 20.95 -8.86
N THR A 48 13.02 20.01 -7.93
CA THR A 48 11.90 19.11 -7.65
C THR A 48 11.18 19.64 -6.42
N PHE A 49 9.87 19.52 -6.40
CA PHE A 49 9.04 19.86 -5.26
C PHE A 49 8.26 18.64 -4.82
N ILE A 50 7.96 18.55 -3.53
CA ILE A 50 7.11 17.51 -2.94
C ILE A 50 6.04 18.17 -2.07
N GLN A 51 4.82 17.66 -2.13
CA GLN A 51 3.71 18.11 -1.29
C GLN A 51 2.96 16.91 -0.73
N LYS A 52 2.75 16.94 0.59
CA LYS A 52 2.04 15.90 1.31
C LYS A 52 0.54 16.21 1.40
N PHE A 53 -0.25 15.15 1.31
CA PHE A 53 -1.69 15.14 1.54
C PHE A 53 -2.01 13.95 2.45
N LYS A 54 -2.87 14.15 3.45
CA LYS A 54 -3.32 13.09 4.35
C LYS A 54 -4.83 13.14 4.51
N ASN A 55 -5.47 11.98 4.49
CA ASN A 55 -6.90 11.82 4.75
C ASN A 55 -7.12 10.58 5.63
N SER A 56 -8.02 10.66 6.60
CA SER A 56 -8.36 9.55 7.48
C SER A 56 -9.85 9.59 7.81
N GLU A 57 -10.60 8.59 7.36
CA GLU A 57 -12.02 8.45 7.72
C GLU A 57 -12.21 8.11 9.21
N TYR A 58 -11.19 7.51 9.86
CA TYR A 58 -11.23 7.14 11.28
C TYR A 58 -11.31 8.32 12.24
N ASP A 59 -10.58 9.38 11.93
CA ASP A 59 -10.42 10.49 12.87
C ASP A 59 -11.48 11.58 12.67
N ASN A 60 -12.45 11.38 11.76
CA ASN A 60 -13.31 12.43 11.20
C ASN A 60 -12.52 13.69 10.76
N LYS A 61 -11.21 13.53 10.51
CA LYS A 61 -10.34 14.64 10.13
C LYS A 61 -10.55 14.91 8.65
N SER A 62 -10.79 16.18 8.35
CA SER A 62 -10.79 16.68 6.99
C SER A 62 -9.46 16.38 6.30
N LEU A 63 -9.50 16.39 4.98
CA LEU A 63 -8.31 16.32 4.13
C LEU A 63 -7.27 17.36 4.59
N GLN A 64 -6.09 16.89 4.96
CA GLN A 64 -4.96 17.71 5.36
C GLN A 64 -4.05 17.94 4.15
N LYS A 65 -3.77 19.21 3.84
CA LYS A 65 -2.82 19.63 2.80
C LYS A 65 -1.62 20.29 3.48
N PHE A 66 -0.42 19.92 3.07
CA PHE A 66 0.82 20.49 3.63
C PHE A 66 1.47 21.44 2.63
N LYS A 67 2.32 22.35 3.09
CA LYS A 67 3.08 23.23 2.21
C LYS A 67 4.04 22.42 1.32
N PRO A 68 4.27 22.83 0.06
CA PRO A 68 5.29 22.23 -0.79
C PRO A 68 6.69 22.46 -0.23
N ILE A 69 7.54 21.44 -0.32
CA ILE A 69 8.96 21.51 0.03
C ILE A 69 9.77 21.42 -1.26
N LYS A 70 10.78 22.29 -1.39
CA LYS A 70 11.77 22.19 -2.46
C LYS A 70 12.81 21.12 -2.11
N LEU A 71 13.04 20.20 -3.03
CA LEU A 71 14.00 19.11 -2.91
C LEU A 71 15.28 19.42 -3.67
N THR A 72 16.40 19.01 -3.08
CA THR A 72 17.73 19.07 -3.68
C THR A 72 18.00 17.89 -4.62
N ASP A 73 17.45 16.71 -4.31
CA ASP A 73 17.49 15.52 -5.16
C ASP A 73 16.11 15.17 -5.71
N SER A 74 16.09 14.66 -6.94
CA SER A 74 14.91 14.17 -7.65
C SER A 74 14.83 12.65 -7.62
N THR A 75 15.18 12.03 -6.48
CA THR A 75 15.35 10.58 -6.33
C THR A 75 14.20 9.81 -6.96
N PHE A 76 12.95 10.26 -6.76
CA PHE A 76 11.74 9.69 -7.35
C PHE A 76 11.77 9.62 -8.89
N PHE A 77 11.99 10.75 -9.57
CA PHE A 77 11.99 10.79 -11.03
C PHE A 77 13.26 10.17 -11.63
N SER A 78 14.40 10.35 -10.96
CA SER A 78 15.68 9.76 -11.37
C SER A 78 15.62 8.24 -11.34
N PHE A 79 15.05 7.66 -10.28
CA PHE A 79 14.86 6.21 -10.16
C PHE A 79 13.94 5.68 -11.25
N TYR A 80 12.79 6.33 -11.49
CA TYR A 80 11.86 5.95 -12.55
C TYR A 80 12.56 5.96 -13.93
N LYS A 81 13.23 7.05 -14.30
CA LYS A 81 13.90 7.17 -15.62
C LYS A 81 14.95 6.09 -15.83
N LYS A 82 15.71 5.74 -14.80
CA LYS A 82 16.76 4.72 -14.86
C LYS A 82 16.19 3.29 -14.99
N ASN A 83 15.04 3.02 -14.40
CA ASN A 83 14.48 1.67 -14.27
C ASN A 83 13.18 1.46 -15.06
N LYS A 84 12.77 2.43 -15.89
CA LYS A 84 11.46 2.49 -16.56
C LYS A 84 11.05 1.19 -17.25
N GLU A 85 11.94 0.59 -18.03
CA GLU A 85 11.63 -0.62 -18.79
C GLU A 85 11.25 -1.77 -17.85
N LYS A 86 12.05 -2.02 -16.82
CA LYS A 86 11.79 -3.02 -15.78
C LYS A 86 10.52 -2.72 -15.00
N LEU A 87 10.35 -1.48 -14.55
CA LEU A 87 9.18 -1.05 -13.80
C LEU A 87 7.86 -1.26 -14.56
N ASN A 88 7.86 -1.16 -15.89
CA ASN A 88 6.65 -1.39 -16.69
C ASN A 88 6.23 -2.86 -16.73
N ILE A 89 7.20 -3.79 -16.70
CA ILE A 89 6.93 -5.23 -16.85
C ILE A 89 6.84 -5.98 -15.52
N GLU A 90 7.55 -5.52 -14.48
CA GLU A 90 7.57 -6.16 -13.16
C GLU A 90 6.25 -5.97 -12.41
N ASN A 91 5.83 -7.00 -11.69
CA ASN A 91 4.73 -6.94 -10.73
C ASN A 91 5.25 -7.46 -9.38
N VAL A 92 4.66 -6.98 -8.28
CA VAL A 92 4.91 -7.57 -6.96
C VAL A 92 4.05 -8.81 -6.87
N GLU A 93 4.69 -9.97 -6.79
CA GLU A 93 4.03 -11.26 -6.63
C GLU A 93 3.57 -11.45 -5.18
N HIS A 94 2.46 -12.17 -4.98
CA HIS A 94 2.01 -12.54 -3.65
C HIS A 94 2.83 -13.72 -3.15
N PHE A 95 3.36 -13.65 -1.92
CA PHE A 95 3.96 -14.81 -1.29
C PHE A 95 2.87 -15.82 -0.94
N GLU A 96 3.06 -17.08 -1.34
CA GLU A 96 2.15 -18.17 -1.03
C GLU A 96 2.83 -19.17 -0.09
N TYR A 97 2.17 -19.47 1.03
CA TYR A 97 2.60 -20.57 1.91
C TYR A 97 2.46 -21.91 1.17
N LYS A 98 3.46 -22.78 1.36
CA LYS A 98 3.32 -24.18 0.93
C LYS A 98 2.21 -24.85 1.74
N PRO A 99 1.43 -25.76 1.14
CA PRO A 99 0.36 -26.45 1.86
C PRO A 99 0.92 -27.25 3.05
N ASP A 100 0.17 -27.22 4.16
CA ASP A 100 0.56 -27.80 5.44
C ASP A 100 0.59 -29.34 5.38
N SER A 101 -0.30 -29.94 4.59
CA SER A 101 -0.30 -31.39 4.33
C SER A 101 -1.12 -31.78 3.09
N ILE A 102 -0.84 -32.97 2.57
CA ILE A 102 -1.63 -33.62 1.52
C ILE A 102 -2.03 -35.00 2.03
N VAL A 103 -3.34 -35.21 2.25
CA VAL A 103 -3.87 -36.50 2.73
C VAL A 103 -4.94 -36.97 1.76
N GLY A 104 -4.77 -38.15 1.16
CA GLY A 104 -5.76 -38.76 0.27
C GLY A 104 -6.15 -37.87 -0.93
N ASN A 105 -5.18 -37.25 -1.62
CA ASN A 105 -5.37 -36.28 -2.71
C ASN A 105 -6.12 -34.98 -2.32
N LYS A 106 -6.34 -34.72 -1.03
CA LYS A 106 -6.84 -33.44 -0.53
C LYS A 106 -5.69 -32.61 0.00
N THR A 107 -5.56 -31.40 -0.51
CA THR A 107 -4.58 -30.40 -0.06
C THR A 107 -5.18 -29.60 1.09
N TYR A 108 -4.52 -29.63 2.24
CA TYR A 108 -4.87 -28.80 3.39
C TYR A 108 -3.91 -27.60 3.40
N SER A 109 -4.48 -26.42 3.25
CA SER A 109 -3.74 -25.16 3.30
C SER A 109 -4.41 -24.23 4.30
N SER A 110 -3.63 -23.75 5.27
CA SER A 110 -4.07 -22.61 6.09
C SER A 110 -4.29 -21.40 5.19
N ARG A 111 -5.46 -20.78 5.29
CA ARG A 111 -5.79 -19.53 4.59
C ARG A 111 -5.78 -18.40 5.60
N ILE A 112 -4.91 -17.43 5.38
CA ILE A 112 -4.95 -16.19 6.16
C ILE A 112 -6.01 -15.29 5.53
N THR A 113 -7.11 -15.08 6.25
CA THR A 113 -8.08 -14.04 5.93
C THR A 113 -7.75 -12.83 6.78
N THR A 114 -7.60 -11.69 6.13
CA THR A 114 -7.31 -10.40 6.77
C THR A 114 -8.40 -9.41 6.41
N SER A 115 -8.81 -8.61 7.39
CA SER A 115 -9.74 -7.49 7.20
C SER A 115 -9.05 -6.24 6.64
N HIS A 116 -7.73 -6.28 6.41
CA HIS A 116 -6.91 -5.11 6.11
C HIS A 116 -5.89 -5.36 4.98
N SER A 117 -5.93 -4.50 3.95
CA SER A 117 -4.85 -4.35 2.95
C SER A 117 -4.50 -2.87 2.80
N CYS A 118 -3.20 -2.59 2.69
CA CYS A 118 -2.69 -1.28 2.31
C CYS A 118 -2.14 -1.36 0.89
N PHE A 119 -2.58 -0.50 -0.01
CA PHE A 119 -2.10 -0.45 -1.38
C PHE A 119 -1.15 0.73 -1.57
N ARG A 120 0.01 0.43 -2.14
CA ARG A 120 0.99 1.43 -2.55
C ARG A 120 0.83 1.70 -4.04
N TYR A 121 0.87 2.98 -4.40
CA TYR A 121 0.74 3.48 -5.76
C TYR A 121 1.97 4.29 -6.13
N PHE A 122 2.42 4.13 -7.36
CA PHE A 122 3.42 4.96 -8.03
C PHE A 122 2.87 5.42 -9.38
N VAL A 123 2.75 6.74 -9.55
CA VAL A 123 2.23 7.32 -10.78
C VAL A 123 3.19 8.39 -11.30
N ILE A 124 3.49 8.34 -12.60
CA ILE A 124 4.24 9.37 -13.32
C ILE A 124 3.40 9.85 -14.50
N LYS A 125 3.32 11.17 -14.66
CA LYS A 125 2.71 11.87 -15.79
C LYS A 125 3.75 12.84 -16.35
N SER A 126 4.43 12.45 -17.42
CA SER A 126 5.52 13.22 -18.04
C SER A 126 5.31 13.40 -19.54
N GLY A 127 4.74 14.54 -19.95
CA GLY A 127 4.42 14.80 -21.35
C GLY A 127 3.47 13.75 -21.95
N LYS A 128 3.97 12.92 -22.88
CA LYS A 128 3.20 11.79 -23.47
C LYS A 128 3.33 10.50 -22.67
N GLU A 129 4.24 10.44 -21.71
CA GLU A 129 4.49 9.25 -20.91
C GLU A 129 3.57 9.25 -19.69
N ASN A 130 2.89 8.11 -19.49
CA ASN A 130 2.16 7.83 -18.27
C ASN A 130 2.64 6.49 -17.74
N PHE A 131 2.91 6.43 -16.44
CA PHE A 131 3.20 5.22 -15.70
C PHE A 131 2.27 5.17 -14.51
N ASP A 132 1.71 4.00 -14.25
CA ASP A 132 0.88 3.71 -13.09
C ASP A 132 1.17 2.29 -12.65
N LYS A 133 1.63 2.14 -11.41
CA LYS A 133 1.76 0.84 -10.75
C LYS A 133 1.11 0.92 -9.38
N GLN A 134 0.29 -0.08 -9.10
CA GLN A 134 -0.25 -0.37 -7.79
C GLN A 134 0.23 -1.77 -7.40
N PHE A 135 0.57 -1.93 -6.13
CA PHE A 135 0.77 -3.24 -5.55
C PHE A 135 0.25 -3.24 -4.11
N ASP A 136 -0.06 -4.43 -3.63
CA ASP A 136 -0.42 -4.61 -2.24
C ASP A 136 0.84 -4.42 -1.39
N TYR A 137 0.84 -3.38 -0.56
CA TYR A 137 1.79 -3.16 0.53
C TYR A 137 1.43 -4.05 1.73
N PHE A 138 0.47 -4.96 1.56
CA PHE A 138 0.11 -5.94 2.57
C PHE A 138 1.37 -6.63 3.08
N ASP A 139 1.58 -6.40 4.36
CA ASP A 139 2.52 -7.11 5.18
C ASP A 139 1.93 -8.51 5.39
N LEU A 140 2.29 -9.44 4.50
CA LEU A 140 2.08 -10.85 4.78
C LEU A 140 2.94 -11.18 5.98
N GLN A 141 2.27 -11.19 7.13
CA GLN A 141 2.86 -11.47 8.42
C GLN A 141 3.28 -12.94 8.45
N GLU A 142 4.43 -13.22 9.05
CA GLU A 142 4.81 -14.58 9.40
C GLU A 142 3.75 -15.16 10.34
N PHE A 143 3.22 -16.32 9.96
CA PHE A 143 2.24 -17.07 10.74
C PHE A 143 2.96 -17.71 11.93
N ASP A 144 2.86 -17.11 13.11
CA ASP A 144 3.28 -17.76 14.35
C ASP A 144 2.20 -18.75 14.79
N GLN A 145 2.37 -20.03 14.43
CA GLN A 145 1.43 -21.11 14.80
C GLN A 145 1.25 -21.24 16.32
N GLU A 146 2.16 -20.69 17.13
CA GLU A 146 2.13 -20.82 18.59
C GLU A 146 1.32 -19.68 19.26
N LYS A 147 1.10 -18.55 18.58
CA LYS A 147 0.33 -17.38 19.10
C LYS A 147 -1.12 -17.36 18.62
N VAL A 148 -1.77 -18.51 18.71
CA VAL A 148 -3.15 -18.70 18.25
C VAL A 148 -4.16 -18.19 19.29
N TYR A 149 -4.89 -17.12 18.96
CA TYR A 149 -6.21 -16.90 19.55
C TYR A 149 -7.23 -17.76 18.81
N ALA A 150 -7.40 -19.01 19.23
CA ALA A 150 -8.58 -19.74 18.85
C ALA A 150 -9.79 -18.95 19.35
N SER A 151 -10.68 -18.53 18.45
CA SER A 151 -12.02 -18.16 18.89
C SER A 151 -12.53 -19.41 19.63
N LYS A 152 -12.72 -19.33 20.95
CA LYS A 152 -13.19 -20.48 21.75
C LYS A 152 -14.66 -20.84 21.40
N ARG A 153 -15.22 -20.25 20.34
CA ARG A 153 -16.57 -20.51 19.87
C ARG A 153 -16.60 -21.91 19.27
N LYS A 154 -17.17 -22.83 20.04
CA LYS A 154 -17.60 -24.12 19.52
C LYS A 154 -18.87 -23.89 18.71
N TYR A 155 -18.83 -24.17 17.41
CA TYR A 155 -20.03 -24.16 16.57
C TYR A 155 -20.91 -25.36 16.89
N THR A 156 -22.23 -25.22 16.79
CA THR A 156 -23.16 -26.32 16.99
C THR A 156 -23.18 -27.26 15.79
N LYS A 157 -23.67 -28.49 15.98
CA LYS A 157 -23.82 -29.47 14.89
C LYS A 157 -24.73 -28.95 13.76
N GLU A 158 -25.76 -28.16 14.09
CA GLU A 158 -26.63 -27.53 13.10
C GLU A 158 -25.94 -26.43 12.28
N GLU A 159 -25.01 -25.68 12.89
CA GLU A 159 -24.22 -24.66 12.17
C GLU A 159 -23.27 -25.31 11.16
N ILE A 160 -22.58 -26.38 11.56
CA ILE A 160 -21.67 -27.16 10.71
C ILE A 160 -22.43 -27.77 9.52
N LYS A 161 -23.59 -28.39 9.78
CA LYS A 161 -24.43 -28.99 8.74
C LYS A 161 -24.89 -27.97 7.69
N LYS A 162 -25.24 -26.74 8.10
CA LYS A 162 -25.62 -25.66 7.17
C LYS A 162 -24.46 -25.21 6.28
N TRP A 163 -23.21 -25.38 6.70
CA TRP A 163 -22.04 -25.05 5.90
C TRP A 163 -21.72 -26.16 4.89
N GLU A 164 -21.84 -27.42 5.31
CA GLU A 164 -21.74 -28.58 4.43
C GLU A 164 -22.78 -28.51 3.29
N GLU A 165 -24.03 -28.17 3.61
CA GLU A 165 -25.11 -27.95 2.62
C GLU A 165 -24.81 -26.82 1.63
N ARG A 166 -23.93 -25.87 1.98
CA ARG A 166 -23.47 -24.78 1.11
C ARG A 166 -22.20 -25.13 0.31
N GLY A 167 -21.67 -26.34 0.47
CA GLY A 167 -20.43 -26.80 -0.16
C GLY A 167 -19.15 -26.37 0.57
N TRP A 168 -19.25 -25.96 1.83
CA TRP A 168 -18.11 -25.58 2.67
C TRP A 168 -17.79 -26.72 3.65
N GLU A 169 -17.32 -27.84 3.11
CA GLU A 169 -16.90 -28.99 3.93
C GLU A 169 -15.57 -28.69 4.65
N GLY A 170 -15.49 -28.99 5.95
CA GLY A 170 -14.23 -28.97 6.71
C GLY A 170 -13.87 -27.68 7.44
N MET A 171 -14.79 -26.72 7.61
CA MET A 171 -14.59 -25.59 8.53
C MET A 171 -14.73 -26.00 10.00
N GLU A 172 -13.83 -26.85 10.47
CA GLU A 172 -13.57 -26.96 11.90
C GLU A 172 -12.67 -25.78 12.27
N TYR A 173 -13.23 -24.79 12.98
CA TYR A 173 -12.55 -23.63 13.56
C TYR A 173 -12.21 -22.48 12.58
N GLU A 174 -13.00 -21.40 12.59
CA GLU A 174 -12.46 -20.08 12.25
C GLU A 174 -11.55 -19.65 13.40
N ILE A 175 -10.26 -19.91 13.23
CA ILE A 175 -9.23 -19.37 14.10
C ILE A 175 -8.97 -17.94 13.60
N ILE A 176 -9.40 -16.96 14.37
CA ILE A 176 -9.15 -15.55 14.08
C ILE A 176 -7.80 -15.22 14.71
N HIS A 177 -6.78 -15.07 13.86
CA HIS A 177 -5.44 -14.72 14.31
C HIS A 177 -5.31 -13.20 14.41
N GLU A 178 -5.17 -12.65 15.62
CA GLU A 178 -4.63 -11.30 15.79
C GLU A 178 -3.12 -11.39 15.68
N ASN A 179 -2.54 -10.74 14.68
CA ASN A 179 -1.11 -10.80 14.42
C ASN A 179 -0.53 -9.38 14.27
N TYR A 180 0.67 -9.19 14.84
CA TYR A 180 1.43 -7.95 14.88
C TYR A 180 2.78 -8.23 14.20
N PRO A 181 2.97 -7.86 12.92
CA PRO A 181 4.11 -8.31 12.14
C PRO A 181 5.38 -7.54 12.46
N GLU A 182 6.52 -8.21 12.28
CA GLU A 182 7.83 -7.58 12.26
C GLU A 182 8.42 -7.44 10.83
N ARG A 183 7.91 -8.17 9.81
CA ARG A 183 8.49 -8.28 8.44
C ARG A 183 7.44 -8.59 7.34
N ASN A 184 7.59 -7.96 6.15
CA ASN A 184 6.72 -8.12 4.97
C ASN A 184 7.22 -9.20 3.97
N LEU A 185 6.56 -10.36 3.97
CA LEU A 185 6.97 -11.51 3.14
C LEU A 185 6.80 -11.28 1.62
N ASN A 186 5.83 -10.46 1.19
CA ASN A 186 5.73 -10.08 -0.23
C ASN A 186 6.99 -9.34 -0.68
N PHE A 187 7.48 -8.41 0.15
CA PHE A 187 8.68 -7.66 -0.16
C PHE A 187 9.94 -8.53 -0.13
N GLU A 188 9.99 -9.54 0.74
CA GLU A 188 11.11 -10.48 0.77
C GLU A 188 11.14 -11.40 -0.45
N PHE A 189 9.97 -11.91 -0.84
CA PHE A 189 9.81 -12.72 -2.04
C PHE A 189 10.19 -11.91 -3.28
N ASN A 190 9.84 -10.62 -3.31
CA ASN A 190 10.11 -9.70 -4.41
C ASN A 190 11.35 -8.82 -4.18
N LYS A 191 12.29 -9.21 -3.31
CA LYS A 191 13.40 -8.33 -2.88
C LYS A 191 14.34 -7.85 -4.00
N GLU A 192 14.36 -8.56 -5.12
CA GLU A 192 15.17 -8.23 -6.30
C GLU A 192 14.42 -7.34 -7.30
N SER A 193 13.12 -7.11 -7.09
CA SER A 193 12.31 -6.27 -7.96
C SER A 193 12.61 -4.78 -7.76
N ARG A 194 12.62 -4.05 -8.89
CA ARG A 194 12.83 -2.60 -8.91
C ARG A 194 11.68 -1.82 -8.30
N ILE A 195 10.45 -2.36 -8.31
CA ILE A 195 9.34 -1.67 -7.65
C ILE A 195 9.46 -1.74 -6.12
N VAL A 196 9.98 -2.84 -5.56
CA VAL A 196 10.27 -2.98 -4.13
C VAL A 196 11.45 -2.11 -3.72
N GLU A 197 12.51 -2.07 -4.53
CA GLU A 197 13.64 -1.16 -4.31
C GLU A 197 13.19 0.31 -4.32
N TRP A 198 12.35 0.68 -5.30
CA TRP A 198 11.83 2.05 -5.38
C TRP A 198 11.02 2.42 -4.15
N ASP A 199 10.17 1.50 -3.68
CA ASP A 199 9.38 1.73 -2.49
C ASP A 199 10.24 1.94 -1.25
N LYS A 200 11.26 1.09 -1.05
CA LYS A 200 12.19 1.23 0.07
C LYS A 200 12.86 2.60 0.08
N ILE A 201 13.42 3.02 -1.06
CA ILE A 201 14.08 4.32 -1.22
C ILE A 201 13.09 5.45 -0.91
N MET A 202 11.87 5.38 -1.44
CA MET A 202 10.87 6.43 -1.22
C MET A 202 10.37 6.48 0.22
N THR A 203 10.24 5.33 0.87
CA THR A 203 9.85 5.23 2.27
C THR A 203 10.94 5.81 3.19
N GLU A 204 12.21 5.49 2.94
CA GLU A 204 13.34 6.07 3.68
C GLU A 204 13.42 7.59 3.48
N PHE A 205 13.31 8.06 2.24
CA PHE A 205 13.31 9.48 1.89
C PHE A 205 12.17 10.25 2.57
N ILE A 206 10.95 9.70 2.54
CA ILE A 206 9.78 10.32 3.20
C ILE A 206 9.98 10.35 4.72
N LYS A 207 10.47 9.27 5.32
CA LYS A 207 10.74 9.21 6.78
C LYS A 207 11.74 10.27 7.21
N GLU A 208 12.79 10.50 6.43
CA GLU A 208 13.75 11.58 6.68
C GLU A 208 13.05 12.94 6.71
N LEU A 209 12.29 13.27 5.65
CA LEU A 209 11.54 14.53 5.56
C LEU A 209 10.54 14.73 6.71
N GLU A 210 9.88 13.64 7.14
CA GLU A 210 8.95 13.67 8.28
C GLU A 210 9.69 13.87 9.60
N SER A 211 10.83 13.19 9.82
CA SER A 211 11.62 13.30 11.04
C SER A 211 12.22 14.69 11.26
N GLU A 212 12.51 15.39 10.17
CA GLU A 212 13.00 16.77 10.18
C GLU A 212 11.86 17.81 10.33
N ASN A 213 10.60 17.37 10.49
CA ASN A 213 9.40 18.21 10.57
C ASN A 213 9.26 19.21 9.40
N LYS A 214 9.71 18.84 8.20
CA LYS A 214 9.66 19.76 7.04
C LYS A 214 8.25 19.98 6.49
N PHE A 215 7.29 19.11 6.83
CA PHE A 215 5.90 19.22 6.36
C PHE A 215 5.06 20.10 7.29
N GLU A 216 4.94 21.38 6.92
CA GLU A 216 4.05 22.33 7.60
C GLU A 216 2.60 22.17 7.10
N LEU A 217 1.64 22.00 8.01
CA LEU A 217 0.22 21.92 7.67
C LEU A 217 -0.28 23.29 7.14
N ILE A 218 -1.07 23.27 6.07
CA ILE A 218 -1.83 24.45 5.65
C ILE A 218 -3.12 24.46 6.47
N GLU A 219 -3.21 25.40 7.40
CA GLU A 219 -4.46 25.67 8.09
C GLU A 219 -5.46 26.26 7.08
N THR A 220 -6.56 25.57 6.87
CA THR A 220 -7.71 26.12 6.16
C THR A 220 -8.59 26.81 7.18
N GLU A 221 -8.69 28.15 7.09
CA GLU A 221 -9.68 28.96 7.82
C GLU A 221 -11.12 28.54 7.51
#